data_AF-A0A1F8B5T4-F1
#
_entry.id   AF-A0A1F8B5T4-F1
#
_cell.length_a   1.000
_cell.length_b   1.000
_cell.length_c   1.000
_cell.angle_alpha   90.00
_cell.angle_beta   90.00
_cell.angle_gamma   90.00
#
_symmetry.space_group_name_H-M   'P 1'
#
loop_
_entity.id
_entity.type
_entity.pdbx_description
1 polymer ?
#
loop_
_entity_poly.entity_id
_entity_poly.type
_entity_poly.pdbx_seq_one_letter_code
_entity_poly.pdbx_strand_id
1 'polypeptide(L)'
;MAEIKFSEGREGHYFDLLSKKVWQKAISQPQKQTLMEVGEADVIPFIQKVLKQMHELEREAEKPLLERIGQEDAAISAIWCPSAPGTWSRPWKKDRYERIPYTKWWDRSQVIASIKLSIAIGRLKAGFPVSGRLSRESQKEALDLSPPIIYNGRPDENEALRHAIGRGGYQAELLQQLVHLIDTDRGNKYNSLDQVRSFSLPNEQVMPGDRIGIVIRPGQTVRLMHFFGNPANLFPQGVVVKLFTLGTGFEGLPHHHIQEACGILYYRFTTGDAAEEPYPYEY
;
A
#
# COMPACT_ATOMS: atom_id res chain seq x y z
N MET A 1 -17.65 -3.88 22.87
CA MET A 1 -17.12 -2.84 21.96
C MET A 1 -18.27 -2.44 21.05
N ALA A 2 -18.61 -1.16 20.99
CA ALA A 2 -19.73 -0.68 20.18
C ALA A 2 -19.27 -0.44 18.75
N GLU A 3 -19.86 -1.14 17.78
CA GLU A 3 -19.76 -0.81 16.36
C GLU A 3 -20.34 0.60 16.16
N ILE A 4 -19.53 1.53 15.67
CA ILE A 4 -20.05 2.81 15.18
C ILE A 4 -20.61 2.55 13.78
N LYS A 5 -21.88 2.10 13.70
CA LYS A 5 -22.63 2.10 12.45
C LYS A 5 -23.01 3.54 12.11
N PHE A 6 -22.36 4.11 11.10
CA PHE A 6 -22.74 5.40 10.56
C PHE A 6 -24.00 5.23 9.68
N SER A 7 -25.10 5.85 10.08
CA SER A 7 -26.25 6.07 9.17
C SER A 7 -25.82 7.04 8.06
N GLU A 8 -26.29 6.89 6.82
CA GLU A 8 -25.86 7.66 5.63
C GLU A 8 -25.76 9.18 5.84
N GLY A 9 -26.67 9.80 6.62
CA GLY A 9 -26.60 11.24 6.95
C GLY A 9 -25.45 11.66 7.88
N ARG A 10 -24.87 10.74 8.66
CA ARG A 10 -23.72 11.01 9.55
C ARG A 10 -22.39 10.89 8.82
N GLU A 11 -22.35 10.11 7.74
CA GLU A 11 -21.15 9.88 6.95
C GLU A 11 -20.79 11.13 6.12
N GLY A 12 -21.78 11.78 5.49
CA GLY A 12 -21.56 13.07 4.81
C GLY A 12 -20.97 14.14 5.75
N HIS A 13 -21.59 14.30 6.92
CA HIS A 13 -21.12 15.24 7.94
C HIS A 13 -19.71 14.91 8.47
N TYR A 14 -19.34 13.62 8.54
CA TYR A 14 -17.99 13.21 8.92
C TYR A 14 -16.93 13.70 7.93
N PHE A 15 -17.17 13.51 6.62
CA PHE A 15 -16.22 13.95 5.59
C PHE A 15 -16.16 15.47 5.44
N ASP A 16 -17.24 16.19 5.72
CA ASP A 16 -17.26 17.65 5.77
C ASP A 16 -16.36 18.20 6.89
N LEU A 17 -16.46 17.62 8.08
CA LEU A 17 -15.61 18.01 9.20
C LEU A 17 -14.14 17.63 8.96
N LEU A 18 -13.90 16.43 8.43
CA LEU A 18 -12.55 15.92 8.22
C LEU A 18 -11.83 16.68 7.10
N SER A 19 -12.52 17.01 6.01
CA SER A 19 -11.94 17.79 4.91
C SER A 19 -11.51 19.19 5.35
N LYS A 20 -12.28 19.86 6.21
CA LYS A 20 -11.87 21.13 6.83
C LYS A 20 -10.61 20.99 7.69
N LYS A 21 -10.47 19.90 8.45
CA LYS A 21 -9.24 19.62 9.22
C LYS A 21 -8.04 19.40 8.32
N VAL A 22 -8.22 18.69 7.20
CA VAL A 22 -7.17 18.51 6.19
C VAL A 22 -6.76 19.86 5.59
N TRP A 23 -7.74 20.68 5.18
CA TRP A 23 -7.49 22.01 4.65
C TRP A 23 -6.67 22.87 5.63
N GLN A 24 -7.13 23.00 6.87
CA GLN A 24 -6.44 23.74 7.93
C GLN A 24 -4.99 23.27 8.15
N LYS A 25 -4.77 21.95 8.15
CA LYS A 25 -3.43 21.38 8.28
C LYS A 25 -2.58 21.60 7.02
N ALA A 26 -3.18 21.58 5.83
CA ALA A 26 -2.46 21.75 4.57
C ALA A 26 -2.00 23.19 4.37
N ILE A 27 -2.82 24.19 4.74
CA ILE A 27 -2.44 25.62 4.69
C ILE A 27 -1.48 26.04 5.80
N SER A 28 -1.17 25.15 6.74
CA SER A 28 -0.09 25.35 7.73
C SER A 28 1.25 24.72 7.31
N GLN A 29 1.33 24.15 6.10
CA GLN A 29 2.51 23.47 5.55
C GLN A 29 3.12 24.30 4.39
N PRO A 30 4.31 23.92 3.86
CA PRO A 30 4.97 24.67 2.80
C PRO A 30 4.12 24.90 1.52
N GLN A 31 3.09 24.09 1.28
CA GLN A 31 2.14 24.23 0.16
C GLN A 31 1.08 25.32 0.32
N LYS A 32 1.13 26.12 1.41
CA LYS A 32 0.10 27.14 1.71
C LYS A 32 -0.19 28.06 0.54
N GLN A 33 0.83 28.70 -0.03
CA GLN A 33 0.65 29.74 -1.06
C GLN A 33 -0.10 29.16 -2.27
N THR A 34 0.38 28.03 -2.79
CA THR A 34 -0.24 27.30 -3.91
C THR A 34 -1.69 26.91 -3.61
N LEU A 35 -1.97 26.36 -2.42
CA LEU A 35 -3.34 25.99 -2.06
C LEU A 35 -4.29 27.18 -1.92
N MET A 36 -3.79 28.32 -1.42
CA MET A 36 -4.58 29.56 -1.34
C MET A 36 -4.90 30.12 -2.73
N GLU A 37 -3.99 29.96 -3.70
CA GLU A 37 -4.21 30.36 -5.10
C GLU A 37 -5.23 29.46 -5.81
N VAL A 38 -5.18 28.15 -5.58
CA VAL A 38 -6.22 27.21 -6.08
C VAL A 38 -7.56 27.49 -5.44
N GLY A 39 -7.58 27.76 -4.13
CA GLY A 39 -8.78 28.12 -3.39
C GLY A 39 -9.50 26.95 -2.72
N GLU A 40 -10.12 27.23 -1.58
CA GLU A 40 -10.78 26.22 -0.74
C GLU A 40 -11.94 25.51 -1.48
N ALA A 41 -12.65 26.23 -2.35
CA ALA A 41 -13.81 25.71 -3.09
C ALA A 41 -13.46 24.55 -4.03
N ASP A 42 -12.25 24.53 -4.59
CA ASP A 42 -11.77 23.47 -5.48
C ASP A 42 -11.05 22.36 -4.69
N VAL A 43 -10.36 22.73 -3.61
CA VAL A 43 -9.57 21.79 -2.81
C VAL A 43 -10.46 20.90 -1.92
N ILE A 44 -11.52 21.43 -1.32
CA ILE A 44 -12.39 20.66 -0.40
C ILE A 44 -13.08 19.48 -1.07
N PRO A 45 -13.73 19.63 -2.25
CA PRO A 45 -14.35 18.49 -2.95
C PRO A 45 -13.35 17.38 -3.27
N PHE A 46 -12.13 17.75 -3.69
CA PHE A 46 -11.05 16.79 -3.93
C PHE A 46 -10.66 16.05 -2.64
N ILE A 47 -10.49 16.76 -1.52
CA ILE A 47 -10.21 16.14 -0.23
C ILE A 47 -11.32 15.15 0.16
N GLN A 48 -12.59 15.54 0.02
CA GLN A 48 -13.72 14.68 0.36
C GLN A 48 -13.71 13.38 -0.46
N LYS A 49 -13.43 13.47 -1.77
CA LYS A 49 -13.29 12.30 -2.64
C LYS A 49 -12.19 11.35 -2.16
N VAL A 50 -11.00 11.90 -1.90
CA VAL A 50 -9.85 11.14 -1.38
C VAL A 50 -10.18 10.47 -0.05
N LEU A 51 -10.80 11.19 0.88
CA LEU A 51 -11.15 10.65 2.21
C LEU A 51 -12.21 9.54 2.12
N LYS A 52 -13.19 9.66 1.22
CA LYS A 52 -14.19 8.62 0.97
C LYS A 52 -13.53 7.34 0.45
N GLN A 53 -12.65 7.47 -0.54
CA GLN A 53 -11.88 6.32 -1.06
C GLN A 53 -11.04 5.64 0.03
N MET A 54 -10.37 6.41 0.88
CA MET A 54 -9.64 5.84 2.02
C MET A 54 -10.57 5.07 2.96
N HIS A 55 -11.75 5.62 3.26
CA HIS A 55 -12.72 4.98 4.12
C HIS A 55 -13.29 3.68 3.53
N GLU A 56 -13.62 3.67 2.24
CA GLU A 56 -14.08 2.47 1.52
C GLU A 56 -13.03 1.35 1.58
N LEU A 57 -11.76 1.69 1.38
CA LEU A 57 -10.64 0.75 1.46
C LEU A 57 -10.36 0.27 2.89
N GLU A 58 -10.62 1.09 3.92
CA GLU A 58 -10.59 0.63 5.32
C GLU A 58 -11.69 -0.39 5.59
N ARG A 59 -12.92 -0.14 5.08
CA ARG A 59 -14.04 -1.10 5.21
C ARG A 59 -13.73 -2.42 4.51
N GLU A 60 -13.12 -2.38 3.33
CA GLU A 60 -12.70 -3.62 2.66
C GLU A 60 -11.59 -4.35 3.44
N ALA A 61 -10.75 -3.62 4.17
CA ALA A 61 -9.71 -4.21 5.01
C ALA A 61 -10.22 -4.84 6.31
N GLU A 62 -11.50 -4.69 6.65
CA GLU A 62 -12.14 -5.40 7.76
C GLU A 62 -12.31 -6.89 7.47
N LYS A 63 -12.44 -7.26 6.19
CA LYS A 63 -12.51 -8.66 5.79
C LYS A 63 -11.11 -9.31 5.90
N PRO A 64 -11.02 -10.55 6.42
CA PRO A 64 -9.75 -11.27 6.46
C PRO A 64 -9.09 -11.36 5.08
N LEU A 65 -7.76 -11.16 5.03
CA LEU A 65 -7.00 -11.12 3.76
C LEU A 65 -7.31 -12.30 2.83
N LEU A 66 -7.37 -13.52 3.37
CA LEU A 66 -7.55 -14.73 2.57
C LEU A 66 -8.99 -14.92 2.07
N GLU A 67 -9.97 -14.26 2.68
CA GLU A 67 -11.38 -14.33 2.24
C GLU A 67 -11.66 -13.40 1.05
N ARG A 68 -10.75 -12.47 0.77
CA ARG A 68 -10.82 -11.56 -0.38
C ARG A 68 -10.15 -12.12 -1.63
N ILE A 69 -9.57 -13.32 -1.54
CA ILE A 69 -8.86 -13.95 -2.66
C ILE A 69 -9.83 -14.81 -3.46
N GLY A 70 -10.05 -14.44 -4.72
CA GLY A 70 -10.89 -15.15 -5.68
C GLY A 70 -10.09 -16.02 -6.65
N GLN A 71 -10.78 -16.82 -7.48
CA GLN A 71 -10.12 -17.69 -8.46
C GLN A 71 -9.39 -16.88 -9.55
N GLU A 72 -9.90 -15.69 -9.87
CA GLU A 72 -9.32 -14.72 -10.78
C GLU A 72 -7.93 -14.22 -10.33
N ASP A 73 -7.63 -14.28 -9.03
CA ASP A 73 -6.34 -13.87 -8.47
C ASP A 73 -5.21 -14.85 -8.79
N ALA A 74 -5.53 -16.06 -9.29
CA ALA A 74 -4.53 -16.97 -9.84
C ALA A 74 -3.76 -16.36 -11.03
N ALA A 75 -4.31 -15.33 -11.68
CA ALA A 75 -3.65 -14.60 -12.77
C ALA A 75 -2.62 -13.57 -12.28
N ILE A 76 -2.49 -13.33 -10.97
CA ILE A 76 -1.51 -12.37 -10.45
C ILE A 76 -0.09 -12.85 -10.74
N SER A 77 0.66 -12.03 -11.47
CA SER A 77 2.03 -12.31 -11.90
C SER A 77 3.06 -11.93 -10.83
N ALA A 78 2.79 -10.87 -10.07
CA ALA A 78 3.65 -10.40 -8.98
C ALA A 78 2.85 -9.71 -7.87
N ILE A 79 3.42 -9.69 -6.67
CA ILE A 79 2.89 -8.92 -5.54
C ILE A 79 3.84 -7.78 -5.24
N TRP A 80 3.36 -6.55 -5.31
CA TRP A 80 4.12 -5.40 -4.85
C TRP A 80 3.82 -5.09 -3.38
N CYS A 81 4.87 -5.09 -2.56
CA CYS A 81 4.87 -4.72 -1.16
C CYS A 81 5.68 -3.42 -0.98
N PRO A 82 5.09 -2.23 -1.17
CA PRO A 82 5.77 -0.98 -0.89
C PRO A 82 6.11 -0.87 0.59
N SER A 83 7.26 -0.27 0.92
CA SER A 83 7.68 -0.18 2.32
C SER A 83 6.79 0.77 3.13
N ALA A 84 6.73 0.52 4.42
CA ALA A 84 5.90 1.28 5.36
C ALA A 84 6.68 1.73 6.61
N PRO A 85 6.06 2.47 7.54
CA PRO A 85 6.66 2.75 8.84
C PRO A 85 7.14 1.49 9.58
N GLY A 86 8.30 1.62 10.24
CA GLY A 86 9.01 0.49 10.85
C GLY A 86 9.91 -0.24 9.87
N THR A 87 10.46 -1.37 10.30
CA THR A 87 11.20 -2.30 9.43
C THR A 87 10.81 -3.73 9.78
N TRP A 88 11.34 -4.71 9.05
CA TRP A 88 11.22 -6.12 9.44
C TRP A 88 11.67 -6.39 10.89
N SER A 89 12.74 -5.73 11.33
CA SER A 89 13.39 -6.01 12.62
C SER A 89 13.02 -5.02 13.73
N ARG A 90 12.46 -3.86 13.40
CA ARG A 90 12.15 -2.80 14.38
C ARG A 90 10.72 -2.29 14.24
N PRO A 91 10.03 -2.04 15.38
CA PRO A 91 8.66 -1.53 15.39
C PRO A 91 8.52 -0.15 14.74
N TRP A 92 9.54 0.69 14.89
CA TRP A 92 9.64 2.02 14.30
C TRP A 92 11.02 2.19 13.69
N LYS A 93 11.10 3.10 12.71
CA LYS A 93 12.36 3.59 12.14
C LYS A 93 12.54 5.05 12.53
N LYS A 94 13.76 5.58 12.39
CA LYS A 94 14.04 7.00 12.65
C LYS A 94 13.51 7.84 11.50
N ASP A 95 12.24 8.19 11.56
CA ASP A 95 11.56 9.03 10.57
C ASP A 95 10.38 9.79 11.19
N ARG A 96 9.54 10.42 10.35
CA ARG A 96 8.36 11.19 10.81
C ARG A 96 7.30 10.35 11.55
N TYR A 97 7.39 9.03 11.50
CA TYR A 97 6.50 8.11 12.21
C TYR A 97 7.16 7.50 13.45
N GLU A 98 8.36 7.94 13.82
CA GLU A 98 9.04 7.50 15.04
C GLU A 98 8.12 7.77 16.25
N ARG A 99 7.88 6.72 17.05
CA ARG A 99 7.02 6.73 18.25
C ARG A 99 5.54 7.02 18.02
N ILE A 100 5.05 7.01 16.79
CA ILE A 100 3.60 7.02 16.53
C ILE A 100 3.06 5.61 16.83
N PRO A 101 2.22 5.41 17.88
CA PRO A 101 1.89 4.07 18.34
C PRO A 101 1.17 3.22 17.29
N TYR A 102 0.28 3.84 16.51
CA TYR A 102 -0.53 3.13 15.52
C TYR A 102 0.27 2.65 14.32
N THR A 103 1.46 3.20 14.04
CA THR A 103 2.29 2.79 12.88
C THR A 103 3.28 1.68 13.20
N LYS A 104 3.21 1.13 14.42
CA LYS A 104 4.14 0.11 14.90
C LYS A 104 4.06 -1.14 14.02
N TRP A 105 5.21 -1.63 13.57
CA TRP A 105 5.34 -2.86 12.78
C TRP A 105 4.58 -2.88 11.44
N TRP A 106 4.22 -1.73 10.87
CA TRP A 106 3.47 -1.71 9.61
C TRP A 106 4.23 -2.39 8.47
N ASP A 107 5.51 -2.07 8.29
CA ASP A 107 6.38 -2.69 7.29
C ASP A 107 6.40 -4.23 7.41
N ARG A 108 6.75 -4.75 8.60
CA ARG A 108 6.74 -6.19 8.87
C ARG A 108 5.38 -6.83 8.61
N SER A 109 4.28 -6.17 9.01
CA SER A 109 2.93 -6.69 8.82
C SER A 109 2.54 -6.78 7.35
N GLN A 110 2.95 -5.81 6.53
CA GLN A 110 2.75 -5.83 5.08
C GLN A 110 3.56 -6.94 4.43
N VAL A 111 4.84 -7.08 4.76
CA VAL A 111 5.67 -8.17 4.21
C VAL A 111 5.08 -9.55 4.58
N ILE A 112 4.64 -9.75 5.81
CA ILE A 112 3.99 -11.02 6.23
C ILE A 112 2.69 -11.26 5.44
N ALA A 113 1.88 -10.22 5.22
CA ALA A 113 0.66 -10.32 4.44
C ALA A 113 0.97 -10.64 2.96
N SER A 114 1.99 -10.04 2.38
CA SER A 114 2.48 -10.33 1.02
C SER A 114 2.93 -11.78 0.87
N ILE A 115 3.63 -12.34 1.87
CA ILE A 115 4.00 -13.76 1.88
C ILE A 115 2.77 -14.66 1.91
N LYS A 116 1.80 -14.35 2.79
CA LYS A 116 0.54 -15.11 2.86
C LYS A 116 -0.24 -15.06 1.55
N LEU A 117 -0.31 -13.88 0.92
CA LEU A 117 -0.97 -13.67 -0.35
C LEU A 117 -0.26 -14.43 -1.48
N SER A 118 1.08 -14.37 -1.54
CA SER A 118 1.89 -15.09 -2.52
C SER A 118 1.64 -16.59 -2.46
N ILE A 119 1.72 -17.17 -1.26
CA ILE A 119 1.44 -18.60 -1.04
C ILE A 119 -0.01 -18.96 -1.40
N ALA A 120 -0.98 -18.11 -1.05
CA ALA A 120 -2.38 -18.32 -1.38
C ALA A 120 -2.63 -18.36 -2.90
N ILE A 121 -2.02 -17.43 -3.65
CA ILE A 121 -2.10 -17.41 -5.11
C ILE A 121 -1.37 -18.61 -5.71
N GLY A 122 -0.21 -19.00 -5.18
CA GLY A 122 0.49 -20.21 -5.60
C GLY A 122 -0.34 -21.48 -5.39
N ARG A 123 -1.08 -21.56 -4.28
CA ARG A 123 -2.06 -22.64 -4.05
C ARG A 123 -3.17 -22.64 -5.09
N LEU A 124 -3.76 -21.47 -5.41
CA LEU A 124 -4.79 -21.38 -6.45
C LEU A 124 -4.27 -21.80 -7.83
N LYS A 125 -3.06 -21.37 -8.20
CA LYS A 125 -2.39 -21.80 -9.45
C LYS A 125 -2.18 -23.30 -9.51
N ALA A 126 -1.90 -23.94 -8.38
CA ALA A 126 -1.77 -25.39 -8.24
C ALA A 126 -3.12 -26.13 -8.12
N GLY A 127 -4.26 -25.43 -8.13
CA GLY A 127 -5.59 -26.03 -7.96
C GLY A 127 -5.90 -26.45 -6.51
N PHE A 128 -5.18 -25.93 -5.52
CA PHE A 128 -5.40 -26.20 -4.10
C PHE A 128 -6.26 -25.11 -3.43
N PRO A 129 -6.95 -25.44 -2.32
CA PRO A 129 -7.63 -24.44 -1.51
C PRO A 129 -6.66 -23.37 -0.96
N VAL A 130 -7.12 -22.11 -0.93
CA VAL A 130 -6.36 -20.95 -0.42
C VAL A 130 -5.83 -21.16 1.00
N SER A 131 -6.57 -21.90 1.84
CA SER A 131 -6.21 -22.18 3.23
C SER A 131 -6.32 -23.67 3.57
N GLY A 132 -5.79 -24.05 4.74
CA GLY A 132 -5.76 -25.45 5.19
C GLY A 132 -4.39 -26.11 5.09
N ARG A 133 -4.31 -27.35 5.59
CA ARG A 133 -3.10 -28.16 5.59
C ARG A 133 -2.91 -28.83 4.23
N LEU A 134 -1.70 -28.75 3.71
CA LEU A 134 -1.25 -29.44 2.49
C LEU A 134 -0.16 -30.44 2.87
N SER A 135 0.01 -31.50 2.08
CA SER A 135 1.20 -32.37 2.18
C SER A 135 2.47 -31.58 1.88
N ARG A 136 3.64 -32.15 2.20
CA ARG A 136 4.92 -31.47 1.95
C ARG A 136 5.15 -31.24 0.45
N GLU A 137 4.77 -32.20 -0.38
CA GLU A 137 4.86 -32.13 -1.84
C GLU A 137 3.96 -31.01 -2.38
N SER A 138 2.69 -30.95 -1.96
CA SER A 138 1.77 -29.90 -2.39
C SER A 138 2.15 -28.52 -1.86
N GLN A 139 2.78 -28.43 -0.68
CA GLN A 139 3.33 -27.17 -0.18
C GLN A 139 4.46 -26.67 -1.07
N LYS A 140 5.35 -27.57 -1.49
CA LYS A 140 6.45 -27.23 -2.39
C LYS A 140 5.92 -26.77 -3.75
N GLU A 141 5.00 -27.51 -4.34
CA GLU A 141 4.36 -27.15 -5.61
C GLU A 141 3.68 -25.77 -5.55
N ALA A 142 2.88 -25.51 -4.51
CA ALA A 142 2.26 -24.20 -4.33
C ALA A 142 3.30 -23.08 -4.17
N LEU A 143 4.42 -23.35 -3.48
CA LEU A 143 5.49 -22.38 -3.30
C LEU A 143 6.25 -22.10 -4.61
N ASP A 144 6.50 -23.14 -5.41
CA ASP A 144 7.16 -23.03 -6.72
C ASP A 144 6.30 -22.24 -7.73
N LEU A 145 4.96 -22.26 -7.57
CA LEU A 145 4.02 -21.48 -8.39
C LEU A 145 3.65 -20.10 -7.78
N SER A 146 4.16 -19.79 -6.59
CA SER A 146 3.84 -18.54 -5.90
C SER A 146 4.46 -17.34 -6.63
N PRO A 147 3.71 -16.26 -6.87
CA PRO A 147 4.24 -15.08 -7.54
C PRO A 147 5.32 -14.40 -6.67
N PRO A 148 6.38 -13.84 -7.28
CA PRO A 148 7.39 -13.09 -6.56
C PRO A 148 6.79 -11.87 -5.85
N ILE A 149 7.38 -11.52 -4.71
CA ILE A 149 7.08 -10.34 -3.91
C ILE A 149 8.16 -9.31 -4.19
N ILE A 150 7.75 -8.18 -4.76
CA ILE A 150 8.63 -7.04 -5.02
C ILE A 150 8.57 -6.13 -3.81
N TYR A 151 9.72 -5.91 -3.17
CA TYR A 151 9.85 -4.99 -2.05
C TYR A 151 10.81 -3.87 -2.41
N ASN A 152 10.36 -2.62 -2.28
CA ASN A 152 11.16 -1.44 -2.60
C ASN A 152 11.17 -0.46 -1.42
N GLY A 153 12.07 -0.72 -0.47
CA GLY A 153 12.28 0.13 0.69
C GLY A 153 13.48 1.06 0.56
N ARG A 154 13.64 1.89 1.59
CA ARG A 154 14.88 2.62 1.85
C ARG A 154 16.01 1.64 2.18
N PRO A 155 17.29 2.04 2.07
CA PRO A 155 18.40 1.14 2.35
C PRO A 155 18.37 0.48 3.74
N ASP A 156 17.92 1.19 4.78
CA ASP A 156 17.81 0.64 6.14
C ASP A 156 16.69 -0.42 6.29
N GLU A 157 15.69 -0.36 5.42
CA GLU A 157 14.55 -1.29 5.39
C GLU A 157 14.92 -2.56 4.60
N ASN A 158 15.51 -2.38 3.41
CA ASN A 158 16.08 -3.47 2.62
C ASN A 158 17.11 -4.25 3.44
N GLU A 159 18.00 -3.57 4.17
CA GLU A 159 19.01 -4.23 4.99
C GLU A 159 18.41 -5.02 6.15
N ALA A 160 17.32 -4.54 6.76
CA ALA A 160 16.61 -5.29 7.78
C ALA A 160 16.02 -6.62 7.22
N LEU A 161 15.52 -6.60 5.99
CA LEU A 161 15.05 -7.82 5.30
C LEU A 161 16.21 -8.73 4.87
N ARG A 162 17.31 -8.19 4.35
CA ARG A 162 18.52 -8.99 4.05
C ARG A 162 19.03 -9.72 5.27
N HIS A 163 19.12 -9.02 6.40
CA HIS A 163 19.52 -9.66 7.65
C HIS A 163 18.53 -10.77 8.03
N ALA A 164 17.22 -10.58 7.84
CA ALA A 164 16.23 -11.61 8.13
C ALA A 164 16.40 -12.85 7.24
N ILE A 165 16.63 -12.65 5.95
CA ILE A 165 16.95 -13.70 4.98
C ILE A 165 18.25 -14.43 5.37
N GLY A 166 19.28 -13.70 5.81
CA GLY A 166 20.56 -14.27 6.21
C GLY A 166 20.57 -15.03 7.55
N ARG A 167 19.52 -14.93 8.38
CA ARG A 167 19.45 -15.62 9.68
C ARG A 167 19.16 -17.12 9.59
N GLY A 168 18.68 -17.62 8.44
CA GLY A 168 18.33 -19.02 8.24
C GLY A 168 17.01 -19.45 8.93
N GLY A 169 16.62 -20.70 8.70
CA GLY A 169 15.36 -21.28 9.16
C GLY A 169 14.19 -21.06 8.18
N TYR A 170 13.06 -21.71 8.45
CA TYR A 170 11.92 -21.79 7.52
C TYR A 170 11.38 -20.42 7.05
N GLN A 171 11.33 -19.42 7.93
CA GLN A 171 10.89 -18.07 7.54
C GLN A 171 11.90 -17.38 6.62
N ALA A 172 13.20 -17.63 6.80
CA ALA A 172 14.24 -17.07 5.96
C ALA A 172 14.25 -17.72 4.57
N GLU A 173 14.02 -19.03 4.48
CA GLU A 173 13.88 -19.75 3.20
C GLU A 173 12.71 -19.20 2.36
N LEU A 174 11.55 -18.99 2.99
CA LEU A 174 10.40 -18.37 2.32
C LEU A 174 10.71 -16.96 1.82
N LEU A 175 11.36 -16.14 2.66
CA LEU A 175 11.76 -14.79 2.27
C LEU A 175 12.76 -14.82 1.11
N GLN A 176 13.73 -15.74 1.14
CA GLN A 176 14.74 -15.89 0.12
C GLN A 176 14.15 -16.30 -1.23
N GLN A 177 13.14 -17.18 -1.22
CA GLN A 177 12.50 -17.66 -2.45
C GLN A 177 11.52 -16.64 -3.04
N LEU A 178 10.80 -15.91 -2.20
CA LEU A 178 9.69 -15.07 -2.66
C LEU A 178 10.05 -13.58 -2.78
N VAL A 179 10.97 -13.05 -1.96
CA VAL A 179 11.16 -11.60 -1.86
C VAL A 179 12.32 -11.12 -2.72
N HIS A 180 12.00 -10.25 -3.67
CA HIS A 180 12.94 -9.50 -4.49
C HIS A 180 13.05 -8.07 -3.99
N LEU A 181 14.24 -7.67 -3.54
CA LEU A 181 14.52 -6.32 -3.05
C LEU A 181 14.93 -5.41 -4.21
N ILE A 182 14.27 -4.26 -4.35
CA ILE A 182 14.71 -3.17 -5.24
C ILE A 182 15.55 -2.21 -4.41
N ASP A 183 16.81 -2.07 -4.79
CA ASP A 183 17.74 -1.13 -4.15
C ASP A 183 17.62 0.28 -4.69
N THR A 184 17.97 1.23 -3.82
CA THR A 184 17.94 2.66 -4.10
C THR A 184 19.15 3.35 -3.50
N ASP A 185 19.70 4.31 -4.23
CA ASP A 185 20.81 5.16 -3.79
C ASP A 185 20.33 6.43 -3.05
N ARG A 186 19.02 6.67 -3.01
CA ARG A 186 18.41 7.91 -2.47
C ARG A 186 18.42 8.00 -0.94
N GLY A 187 18.88 6.97 -0.25
CA GLY A 187 19.01 6.93 1.20
C GLY A 187 17.70 7.32 1.91
N ASN A 188 17.78 8.25 2.86
CA ASN A 188 16.61 8.70 3.65
C ASN A 188 15.61 9.58 2.87
N LYS A 189 15.95 10.03 1.65
CA LYS A 189 15.06 10.84 0.81
C LYS A 189 14.09 10.00 -0.01
N TYR A 190 14.30 8.68 -0.04
CA TYR A 190 13.46 7.74 -0.77
C TYR A 190 12.05 7.71 -0.16
N ASN A 191 11.05 7.99 -1.00
CA ASN A 191 9.66 8.16 -0.60
C ASN A 191 8.70 7.41 -1.54
N SER A 192 7.39 7.47 -1.29
CA SER A 192 6.40 6.73 -2.08
C SER A 192 6.36 7.07 -3.57
N LEU A 193 6.70 8.30 -3.96
CA LEU A 193 6.82 8.65 -5.39
C LEU A 193 8.02 7.95 -6.02
N ASP A 194 9.13 7.88 -5.30
CA ASP A 194 10.34 7.18 -5.75
C ASP A 194 10.09 5.67 -5.86
N GLN A 195 9.27 5.10 -4.96
CA GLN A 195 8.81 3.72 -5.04
C GLN A 195 8.00 3.44 -6.32
N VAL A 196 7.15 4.39 -6.76
CA VAL A 196 6.43 4.26 -8.03
C VAL A 196 7.40 4.25 -9.20
N ARG A 197 8.30 5.24 -9.25
CA ARG A 197 9.22 5.46 -10.37
C ARG A 197 10.28 4.37 -10.51
N SER A 198 10.56 3.64 -9.44
CA SER A 198 11.54 2.55 -9.42
C SER A 198 10.90 1.16 -9.50
N PHE A 199 9.58 1.07 -9.62
CA PHE A 199 8.91 -0.22 -9.69
C PHE A 199 9.36 -1.00 -10.93
N SER A 200 9.84 -2.22 -10.71
CA SER A 200 10.26 -3.14 -11.76
C SER A 200 10.09 -4.58 -11.32
N LEU A 201 9.75 -5.47 -12.24
CA LEU A 201 9.78 -6.92 -11.99
C LEU A 201 11.22 -7.43 -12.13
N PRO A 202 11.59 -8.54 -11.43
CA PRO A 202 12.97 -9.01 -11.37
C PRO A 202 13.49 -9.55 -12.70
N ASN A 203 12.63 -10.20 -13.50
CA ASN A 203 13.05 -10.94 -14.69
C ASN A 203 12.34 -10.52 -15.98
N GLU A 204 11.35 -9.64 -15.91
CA GLU A 204 10.46 -9.31 -17.04
C GLU A 204 10.06 -7.83 -17.01
N GLN A 205 9.58 -7.31 -18.14
CA GLN A 205 8.88 -6.05 -18.16
C GLN A 205 7.40 -6.28 -17.86
N VAL A 206 6.80 -5.36 -17.12
CA VAL A 206 5.35 -5.39 -16.91
C VAL A 206 4.66 -5.02 -18.22
N MET A 207 3.81 -5.90 -18.71
CA MET A 207 3.09 -5.74 -19.97
C MET A 207 1.64 -5.30 -19.71
N PRO A 208 1.02 -4.58 -20.68
CA PRO A 208 -0.42 -4.33 -20.62
C PRO A 208 -1.21 -5.64 -20.52
N GLY A 209 -2.15 -5.71 -19.58
CA GLY A 209 -2.92 -6.91 -19.25
C GLY A 209 -2.37 -7.73 -18.09
N ASP A 210 -1.12 -7.51 -17.68
CA ASP A 210 -0.58 -8.15 -16.48
C ASP A 210 -1.38 -7.74 -15.24
N ARG A 211 -1.59 -8.68 -14.31
CA ARG A 211 -2.25 -8.40 -13.03
C ARG A 211 -1.23 -8.38 -11.89
N ILE A 212 -1.18 -7.26 -11.16
CA ILE A 212 -0.29 -7.05 -10.02
C ILE A 212 -1.13 -6.90 -8.75
N GLY A 213 -0.82 -7.72 -7.74
CA GLY A 213 -1.37 -7.58 -6.41
C GLY A 213 -0.59 -6.54 -5.61
N ILE A 214 -1.25 -5.64 -4.87
CA ILE A 214 -0.55 -4.66 -4.02
C ILE A 214 -1.02 -4.80 -2.57
N VAL A 215 -0.08 -5.03 -1.65
CA VAL A 215 -0.35 -5.11 -0.21
C VAL A 215 0.05 -3.81 0.47
N ILE A 216 -0.93 -3.01 0.87
CA ILE A 216 -0.70 -1.63 1.31
C ILE A 216 -1.79 -1.14 2.29
N ARG A 217 -1.53 -0.10 3.09
CA ARG A 217 -2.56 0.49 3.96
C ARG A 217 -3.49 1.40 3.14
N PRO A 218 -4.79 1.51 3.47
CA PRO A 218 -5.77 2.32 2.71
C PRO A 218 -5.33 3.75 2.40
N GLY A 219 -4.89 4.52 3.41
CA GLY A 219 -4.40 5.89 3.19
C GLY A 219 -3.23 5.97 2.20
N GLN A 220 -2.25 5.08 2.33
CA GLN A 220 -1.11 5.02 1.42
C GLN A 220 -1.53 4.56 0.01
N THR A 221 -2.56 3.70 -0.07
CA THR A 221 -3.10 3.16 -1.32
C THR A 221 -3.64 4.26 -2.20
N VAL A 222 -4.52 5.11 -1.65
CA VAL A 222 -5.12 6.21 -2.41
C VAL A 222 -4.03 7.11 -2.96
N ARG A 223 -3.04 7.49 -2.13
CA ARG A 223 -1.90 8.30 -2.60
C ARG A 223 -1.14 7.63 -3.75
N LEU A 224 -0.85 6.34 -3.60
CA LEU A 224 -0.11 5.58 -4.60
C LEU A 224 -0.86 5.50 -5.94
N MET A 225 -2.18 5.29 -5.90
CA MET A 225 -3.00 5.24 -7.12
C MET A 225 -3.04 6.58 -7.86
N HIS A 226 -3.05 7.72 -7.15
CA HIS A 226 -2.91 9.03 -7.78
C HIS A 226 -1.52 9.25 -8.39
N PHE A 227 -0.45 8.65 -7.84
CA PHE A 227 0.87 8.68 -8.48
C PHE A 227 0.87 7.84 -9.76
N PHE A 228 0.25 6.66 -9.77
CA PHE A 228 0.18 5.82 -10.98
C PHE A 228 -0.62 6.48 -12.09
N GLY A 229 -1.68 7.21 -11.72
CA GLY A 229 -2.53 7.92 -12.68
C GLY A 229 -1.81 9.05 -13.42
N ASN A 230 -0.61 9.45 -12.97
CA ASN A 230 0.20 10.45 -13.63
C ASN A 230 1.22 9.80 -14.57
N PRO A 231 1.09 9.98 -15.91
CA PRO A 231 2.01 9.37 -16.88
C PRO A 231 3.48 9.76 -16.68
N ALA A 232 3.77 10.92 -16.08
CA ALA A 232 5.14 11.38 -15.82
C ALA A 232 5.87 10.50 -14.79
N ASN A 233 5.15 9.68 -14.03
CA ASN A 233 5.75 8.76 -13.06
C ASN A 233 6.14 7.41 -13.65
N LEU A 234 5.90 7.19 -14.94
CA LEU A 234 6.33 6.02 -15.70
C LEU A 234 5.85 4.68 -15.14
N PHE A 235 4.73 4.68 -14.40
CA PHE A 235 4.08 3.42 -14.06
C PHE A 235 3.50 2.78 -15.33
N PRO A 236 3.70 1.47 -15.56
CA PRO A 236 3.25 0.81 -16.78
C PRO A 236 1.74 0.93 -16.99
N GLN A 237 1.32 1.31 -18.19
CA GLN A 237 -0.08 1.53 -18.53
C GLN A 237 -0.76 0.22 -18.94
N GLY A 238 -2.05 0.09 -18.63
CA GLY A 238 -2.86 -1.08 -18.99
C GLY A 238 -2.65 -2.29 -18.08
N VAL A 239 -1.90 -2.14 -16.99
CA VAL A 239 -1.76 -3.13 -15.93
C VAL A 239 -3.03 -3.18 -15.09
N VAL A 240 -3.48 -4.38 -14.75
CA VAL A 240 -4.58 -4.57 -13.81
C VAL A 240 -4.02 -4.56 -12.39
N VAL A 241 -4.43 -3.57 -11.59
CA VAL A 241 -4.01 -3.45 -10.19
C VAL A 241 -5.10 -4.03 -9.29
N LYS A 242 -4.77 -5.07 -8.52
CA LYS A 242 -5.63 -5.63 -7.47
C LYS A 242 -5.08 -5.27 -6.09
N LEU A 243 -5.89 -4.62 -5.28
CA LEU A 243 -5.49 -4.15 -3.95
C LEU A 243 -5.84 -5.18 -2.88
N PHE A 244 -4.88 -5.45 -2.00
CA PHE A 244 -5.03 -6.28 -0.83
C PHE A 244 -4.70 -5.45 0.42
N THR A 245 -5.63 -4.56 0.77
CA THR A 245 -5.38 -3.55 1.80
C THR A 245 -5.30 -4.15 3.20
N LEU A 246 -4.49 -3.56 4.08
CA LEU A 246 -4.45 -3.93 5.51
C LEU A 246 -4.98 -2.76 6.35
N GLY A 247 -5.95 -2.98 7.25
CA GLY A 247 -6.62 -1.89 7.97
C GLY A 247 -5.70 -1.09 8.88
N THR A 248 -5.81 0.24 8.88
CA THR A 248 -4.92 1.14 9.64
C THR A 248 -4.99 0.92 11.16
N GLY A 249 -6.10 0.39 11.66
CA GLY A 249 -6.43 0.31 13.08
C GLY A 249 -7.17 1.58 13.54
N PHE A 250 -8.16 1.42 14.42
CA PHE A 250 -9.01 2.51 14.87
C PHE A 250 -8.21 3.63 15.57
N GLU A 251 -7.12 3.27 16.25
CA GLU A 251 -6.22 4.21 16.93
C GLU A 251 -5.46 5.15 15.98
N GLY A 252 -5.30 4.75 14.71
CA GLY A 252 -4.66 5.57 13.68
C GLY A 252 -5.62 6.48 12.93
N LEU A 253 -6.92 6.17 12.97
CA LEU A 253 -7.97 6.98 12.37
C LEU A 253 -8.39 8.10 13.34
N PRO A 254 -8.63 9.35 12.87
CA PRO A 254 -8.52 9.83 11.49
C PRO A 254 -7.14 10.42 11.13
N HIS A 255 -6.17 10.41 12.05
CA HIS A 255 -4.88 11.09 11.89
C HIS A 255 -4.14 10.66 10.62
N HIS A 256 -4.13 9.36 10.32
CA HIS A 256 -3.50 8.82 9.12
C HIS A 256 -4.14 9.36 7.84
N HIS A 257 -5.49 9.38 7.76
CA HIS A 257 -6.21 9.92 6.60
C HIS A 257 -5.87 11.40 6.38
N ILE A 258 -5.80 12.19 7.46
CA ILE A 258 -5.43 13.60 7.35
C ILE A 258 -4.02 13.75 6.77
N GLN A 259 -3.06 12.96 7.27
CA GLN A 259 -1.68 13.02 6.79
C GLN A 259 -1.55 12.62 5.32
N GLU A 260 -2.20 11.53 4.91
CA GLU A 260 -2.15 11.04 3.53
C GLU A 260 -2.86 11.99 2.57
N ALA A 261 -4.01 12.55 2.94
CA ALA A 261 -4.71 13.57 2.16
C ALA A 261 -3.85 14.85 1.99
N CYS A 262 -3.20 15.35 3.06
CA CYS A 262 -2.27 16.47 2.93
C CYS A 262 -1.11 16.16 1.97
N GLY A 263 -0.60 14.93 1.99
CA GLY A 263 0.42 14.46 1.06
C GLY A 263 -0.07 14.48 -0.39
N ILE A 264 -1.29 13.98 -0.65
CA ILE A 264 -1.86 14.00 -2.01
C ILE A 264 -2.04 15.44 -2.50
N LEU A 265 -2.51 16.37 -1.65
CA LEU A 265 -2.64 17.78 -2.01
C LEU A 265 -1.30 18.40 -2.43
N TYR A 266 -0.23 18.11 -1.69
CA TYR A 266 1.12 18.56 -2.03
C TYR A 266 1.50 18.11 -3.45
N TYR A 267 1.36 16.81 -3.74
CA TYR A 267 1.79 16.29 -5.02
C TYR A 267 0.84 16.65 -6.17
N ARG A 268 -0.45 16.89 -5.91
CA ARG A 268 -1.43 17.26 -6.95
C ARG A 268 -1.33 18.73 -7.34
N PHE A 269 -1.24 19.62 -6.36
CA PHE A 269 -1.34 21.06 -6.58
C PHE A 269 0.02 21.76 -6.59
N THR A 270 1.01 21.24 -5.84
CA THR A 270 2.33 21.90 -5.74
C THR A 270 3.34 21.35 -6.72
N THR A 271 3.53 20.02 -6.76
CA THR A 271 4.58 19.42 -7.61
C THR A 271 4.07 18.90 -8.95
N GLY A 272 2.76 18.65 -9.06
CA GLY A 272 2.16 18.06 -10.26
C GLY A 272 2.52 16.58 -10.48
N ASP A 273 2.99 15.87 -9.45
CA ASP A 273 3.35 14.44 -9.51
C ASP A 273 2.17 13.51 -9.16
N ALA A 274 1.02 14.02 -8.75
CA ALA A 274 -0.20 13.24 -8.53
C ALA A 274 -1.29 13.66 -9.52
N ALA A 275 -1.96 12.67 -10.13
CA ALA A 275 -3.11 12.90 -10.99
C ALA A 275 -4.36 13.25 -10.16
N GLU A 276 -5.33 13.87 -10.82
CA GLU A 276 -6.63 14.16 -10.22
C GLU A 276 -7.45 12.90 -9.98
N GLU A 277 -7.48 12.02 -10.98
CA GLU A 277 -8.11 10.71 -10.87
C GLU A 277 -7.05 9.66 -10.49
N PRO A 278 -7.38 8.73 -9.58
CA PRO A 278 -6.49 7.61 -9.32
C PRO A 278 -6.44 6.67 -10.53
N TYR A 279 -5.33 5.95 -10.67
CA TYR A 279 -5.23 4.83 -11.61
C TYR A 279 -6.34 3.79 -11.33
N PRO A 280 -6.95 3.15 -12.34
CA PRO A 280 -8.00 2.15 -12.12
C PRO A 280 -7.51 0.93 -11.32
N TYR A 281 -8.30 0.47 -10.35
CA TYR A 281 -7.94 -0.68 -9.51
C TYR A 281 -9.17 -1.51 -9.10
N GLU A 282 -8.90 -2.77 -8.75
CA GLU A 282 -9.84 -3.74 -8.18
C GLU A 282 -9.55 -3.90 -6.68
N TYR A 283 -10.56 -4.09 -5.84
CA TYR A 283 -10.40 -4.42 -4.41
C TYR A 283 -11.51 -5.37 -3.98
#